data_AF-A0A9D0J4X5-F1
#
_entry.id   AF-A0A9D0J4X5-F1
#
_cell.length_a   1.000
_cell.length_b   1.000
_cell.length_c   1.000
_cell.angle_alpha   90.00
_cell.angle_beta   90.00
_cell.angle_gamma   90.00
#
_symmetry.space_group_name_H-M   'P 1'
#
loop_
_entity.id
_entity.type
_entity.pdbx_description
1 polymer ?
#
loop_
_entity_poly.entity_id
_entity_poly.type
_entity_poly.pdbx_seq_one_letter_code
_entity_poly.pdbx_strand_id
1 'polypeptide(L)'
;MEQTGRFGSSMIVLAATVIVFAGVKAAASIIIPFLLSLFIAIILMPLLHSLVDKKIPTALVMLLIVGLLVSGFTLFGVIVGHAINDFVANLPVYEENIRGRLTGVFDWFEAKGFALPEKNLLQLLDPGWIFGYMTGALKGFGSILTNGFVILLTTVFMMLEGVTYCDKIGFIDRLNHSGGQAHLNEILKKRVFAQSG
;
A
#
# COMPACT_ATOMS: atom_id res chain seq x y z
N MET A 1 47.13 -23.72 -16.27
CA MET A 1 46.71 -22.98 -15.05
C MET A 1 45.49 -22.07 -15.34
N GLU A 2 44.56 -22.52 -16.21
CA GLU A 2 43.48 -21.66 -16.75
C GLU A 2 42.09 -21.88 -16.08
N GLN A 3 41.96 -22.88 -15.19
CA GLN A 3 40.67 -23.21 -14.59
C GLN A 3 40.34 -22.48 -13.28
N THR A 4 41.32 -21.85 -12.61
CA THR A 4 41.09 -21.18 -11.32
C THR A 4 40.43 -19.80 -11.45
N GLY A 5 40.57 -19.12 -12.60
CA GLY A 5 39.92 -17.82 -12.85
C GLY A 5 38.40 -17.90 -13.05
N ARG A 6 37.91 -19.00 -13.64
CA ARG A 6 36.46 -19.18 -13.89
C ARG A 6 35.68 -19.48 -12.60
N PHE A 7 36.30 -20.19 -11.66
CA PHE A 7 35.69 -20.51 -10.36
C PHE A 7 35.54 -19.26 -9.47
N GLY A 8 36.55 -18.40 -9.43
CA GLY A 8 36.49 -17.12 -8.71
C GLY A 8 35.39 -16.20 -9.24
N SER A 9 35.30 -16.04 -10.57
CA SER A 9 34.24 -15.26 -11.20
C SER A 9 32.85 -15.82 -10.92
N SER A 10 32.66 -17.15 -10.97
CA SER A 10 31.38 -17.77 -10.62
C SER A 10 30.97 -17.51 -9.16
N MET A 11 31.92 -17.55 -8.21
CA MET A 11 31.64 -17.23 -6.80
C MET A 11 31.27 -15.75 -6.59
N ILE A 12 31.95 -14.84 -7.29
CA ILE A 12 31.64 -13.40 -7.22
C ILE A 12 30.26 -13.11 -7.82
N VAL A 13 29.91 -13.71 -8.96
CA VAL A 13 28.58 -13.55 -9.56
C VAL A 13 27.49 -14.10 -8.64
N LEU A 14 27.72 -15.24 -7.98
CA LEU A 14 26.78 -15.82 -7.03
C LEU A 14 26.62 -14.92 -5.78
N ALA A 15 27.72 -14.39 -5.25
CA ALA A 15 27.70 -13.44 -4.14
C ALA A 15 26.97 -12.13 -4.51
N ALA A 16 27.27 -11.56 -5.69
CA ALA A 16 26.60 -10.36 -6.18
C ALA A 16 25.10 -10.57 -6.37
N THR A 17 24.70 -11.73 -6.90
CA THR A 17 23.29 -12.10 -7.07
C THR A 17 22.57 -12.20 -5.73
N VAL A 18 23.18 -12.84 -4.73
CA VAL A 18 22.63 -12.92 -3.37
C VAL A 18 22.49 -11.54 -2.74
N ILE A 19 23.50 -10.66 -2.91
CA ILE A 19 23.45 -9.28 -2.39
C ILE A 19 22.30 -8.49 -3.03
N VAL A 20 22.11 -8.61 -4.35
CA VAL A 20 21.00 -7.96 -5.05
C VAL A 20 19.65 -8.46 -4.51
N PHE A 21 19.48 -9.78 -4.40
CA PHE A 21 18.22 -10.34 -3.85
C PHE A 21 18.00 -9.96 -2.39
N ALA A 22 19.05 -9.93 -1.57
CA ALA A 22 18.98 -9.47 -0.19
C ALA A 22 18.60 -7.98 -0.11
N GLY A 23 19.15 -7.15 -0.99
CA GLY A 23 18.81 -5.73 -1.11
C GLY A 23 17.35 -5.52 -1.51
N VAL A 24 16.87 -6.24 -2.52
CA VAL A 24 15.45 -6.19 -2.93
C VAL A 24 14.53 -6.66 -1.81
N LYS A 25 14.88 -7.74 -1.10
CA LYS A 25 14.13 -8.23 0.07
C LYS A 25 14.11 -7.21 1.20
N ALA A 26 15.22 -6.53 1.47
CA ALA A 26 15.32 -5.50 2.49
C ALA A 26 14.47 -4.27 2.14
N ALA A 27 14.38 -3.92 0.86
CA ALA A 27 13.56 -2.81 0.38
C ALA A 27 12.07 -3.15 0.21
N ALA A 28 11.67 -4.42 0.42
CA ALA A 28 10.30 -4.88 0.18
C ALA A 28 9.24 -4.10 0.98
N SER A 29 9.57 -3.63 2.18
CA SER A 29 8.67 -2.83 3.02
C SER A 29 8.25 -1.50 2.38
N ILE A 30 9.03 -0.98 1.43
CA ILE A 30 8.72 0.25 0.68
C ILE A 30 8.29 -0.10 -0.74
N ILE A 31 8.97 -1.04 -1.40
CA ILE A 31 8.69 -1.44 -2.78
C ILE A 31 7.27 -1.99 -2.90
N ILE A 32 6.82 -2.82 -1.95
CA ILE A 32 5.48 -3.44 -2.02
C ILE A 32 4.37 -2.36 -1.95
N PRO A 33 4.32 -1.46 -0.95
CA PRO A 33 3.39 -0.34 -0.93
C PRO A 33 3.43 0.53 -2.19
N PHE A 34 4.63 0.85 -2.67
CA PHE A 34 4.82 1.67 -3.86
C PHE A 34 4.23 1.00 -5.11
N LEU A 35 4.53 -0.28 -5.34
CA LEU A 35 4.03 -1.03 -6.48
C LEU A 35 2.50 -1.19 -6.42
N LEU A 36 1.95 -1.40 -5.22
CA LEU A 36 0.50 -1.46 -5.02
C LEU A 36 -0.16 -0.12 -5.33
N SER A 37 0.45 1.00 -4.90
CA SER A 37 -0.08 2.33 -5.22
C SER A 37 -0.05 2.63 -6.72
N LEU A 38 0.99 2.18 -7.43
CA LEU A 38 1.07 2.31 -8.88
C LEU A 38 -0.05 1.50 -9.55
N PHE A 39 -0.27 0.28 -9.09
CA PHE A 39 -1.36 -0.56 -9.59
C PHE A 39 -2.74 0.10 -9.40
N ILE A 40 -3.00 0.64 -8.21
CA ILE A 40 -4.24 1.39 -7.92
C ILE A 40 -4.34 2.62 -8.84
N ALA A 41 -3.27 3.42 -8.97
CA ALA A 41 -3.27 4.60 -9.82
C ALA A 41 -3.58 4.26 -11.29
N ILE A 42 -3.01 3.17 -11.82
CA ILE A 42 -3.29 2.68 -13.18
C ILE A 42 -4.76 2.28 -13.33
N ILE A 43 -5.33 1.57 -12.35
CA ILE A 43 -6.76 1.20 -12.38
C ILE A 43 -7.67 2.43 -12.33
N LEU A 44 -7.28 3.48 -11.60
CA LEU A 44 -8.03 4.72 -11.49
C LEU A 44 -7.86 5.66 -12.70
N MET A 45 -6.89 5.42 -13.57
CA MET A 45 -6.64 6.24 -14.76
C MET A 45 -7.84 6.34 -15.73
N PRO A 46 -8.54 5.24 -16.12
CA PRO A 46 -9.74 5.35 -16.96
C PRO A 46 -10.89 6.10 -16.26
N LEU A 47 -11.00 5.97 -14.93
CA LEU A 47 -11.99 6.71 -14.14
C LEU A 47 -11.68 8.21 -14.16
N LEU A 48 -10.40 8.58 -14.03
CA LEU A 48 -9.94 9.96 -14.12
C LEU A 48 -10.22 10.55 -15.51
N HIS A 49 -9.89 9.84 -16.59
CA HIS A 49 -10.13 10.33 -17.95
C HIS A 49 -11.63 10.56 -18.21
N SER A 50 -12.47 9.60 -17.82
CA SER A 50 -13.93 9.69 -17.97
C SER A 50 -14.55 10.89 -17.22
N LEU A 51 -13.94 11.32 -16.12
CA LEU A 51 -14.37 12.48 -15.34
C LEU A 51 -13.85 13.80 -15.93
N VAL A 52 -12.64 13.81 -16.48
CA VAL A 52 -12.07 14.98 -17.18
C VAL A 52 -12.79 15.24 -18.49
N ASP A 53 -13.17 14.18 -19.23
CA ASP A 53 -13.93 14.27 -20.49
C ASP A 53 -15.30 14.95 -20.32
N LYS A 54 -15.85 14.94 -19.10
CA LYS A 54 -17.07 15.68 -18.75
C LYS A 54 -16.83 17.20 -18.59
N LYS A 55 -15.72 17.74 -19.09
CA LYS A 55 -15.30 19.15 -19.02
C LYS A 55 -15.10 19.67 -17.59
N ILE A 56 -14.82 18.77 -16.64
CA ILE A 56 -14.51 19.15 -15.26
C ILE A 56 -13.03 19.52 -15.19
N PRO A 57 -12.65 20.66 -14.57
CA PRO A 57 -11.25 21.01 -14.41
C PRO A 57 -10.51 19.90 -13.64
N THR A 58 -9.34 19.51 -14.15
CA THR A 58 -8.52 18.40 -13.65
C THR A 58 -8.32 18.42 -12.14
N ALA A 59 -8.09 19.60 -11.56
CA ALA A 59 -7.92 19.77 -10.11
C ALA A 59 -9.16 19.33 -9.30
N LEU A 60 -10.37 19.59 -9.81
CA LEU A 60 -11.60 19.20 -9.14
C LEU A 60 -11.82 17.68 -9.23
N VAL A 61 -11.50 17.06 -10.37
CA VAL A 61 -11.53 15.60 -10.55
C VAL A 61 -10.58 14.92 -9.58
N MET A 62 -9.35 15.42 -9.47
CA MET A 62 -8.36 14.92 -8.50
C MET A 62 -8.87 15.05 -7.06
N LEU A 63 -9.39 16.21 -6.68
CA LEU A 63 -9.92 16.43 -5.33
C LEU A 63 -11.05 15.45 -5.01
N LEU A 64 -11.95 15.18 -5.97
CA LEU A 64 -13.02 14.19 -5.81
C LEU A 64 -12.48 12.78 -5.63
N ILE A 65 -11.52 12.34 -6.44
CA ILE A 65 -10.94 10.98 -6.33
C ILE A 65 -10.16 10.82 -5.02
N VAL A 66 -9.33 11.80 -4.66
CA VAL A 66 -8.60 11.82 -3.38
C VAL A 66 -9.57 11.81 -2.21
N GLY A 67 -10.60 12.65 -2.26
CA GLY A 67 -11.66 12.69 -1.25
C GLY A 67 -12.38 11.35 -1.12
N LEU A 68 -12.68 10.68 -2.24
CA LEU A 68 -13.28 9.35 -2.24
C LEU A 68 -12.36 8.32 -1.57
N LEU A 69 -11.07 8.29 -1.92
CA LEU A 69 -10.10 7.35 -1.32
C LEU A 69 -9.94 7.59 0.18
N VAL A 70 -9.75 8.85 0.60
CA VAL A 70 -9.60 9.22 2.02
C VAL A 70 -10.88 8.92 2.80
N SER A 71 -12.05 9.24 2.25
CA SER A 71 -13.34 8.96 2.90
C SER A 71 -13.57 7.46 3.06
N GLY A 72 -13.31 6.66 2.03
CA GLY A 72 -13.41 5.20 2.10
C GLY A 72 -12.47 4.61 3.15
N PHE A 73 -11.22 5.08 3.18
CA PHE A 73 -10.23 4.63 4.17
C PHE A 73 -10.63 5.01 5.60
N THR A 74 -11.13 6.24 5.80
CA THR A 74 -11.59 6.74 7.10
C THR A 74 -12.84 5.99 7.57
N LEU A 75 -13.83 5.80 6.70
CA LEU A 75 -15.05 5.04 7.01
C LEU A 75 -14.71 3.61 7.42
N PHE A 76 -13.84 2.94 6.66
CA PHE A 76 -13.35 1.62 7.02
C PHE A 76 -12.68 1.62 8.39
N GLY A 77 -11.80 2.59 8.64
CA GLY A 77 -11.10 2.72 9.92
C GLY A 77 -12.05 2.94 11.10
N VAL A 78 -13.07 3.77 10.93
CA VAL A 78 -14.10 4.06 11.94
C VAL A 78 -14.96 2.83 12.22
N ILE A 79 -15.44 2.14 11.19
CA ILE A 79 -16.28 0.93 11.35
C ILE A 79 -15.52 -0.14 12.12
N VAL A 80 -14.27 -0.43 11.71
CA VAL A 80 -13.45 -1.45 12.38
C VAL A 80 -13.05 -0.99 13.78
N GLY A 81 -12.71 0.28 13.96
CA GLY A 81 -12.38 0.85 15.26
C GLY A 81 -13.54 0.73 16.25
N HIS A 82 -14.77 1.04 15.82
CA HIS A 82 -15.97 0.84 16.63
C HIS A 82 -16.20 -0.63 16.95
N ALA A 83 -16.10 -1.53 15.98
CA ALA A 83 -16.29 -2.95 16.22
C ALA A 83 -15.30 -3.49 17.26
N ILE A 84 -14.04 -3.06 17.22
CA ILE A 84 -13.04 -3.43 18.23
C ILE A 84 -13.41 -2.83 19.59
N ASN A 85 -13.74 -1.54 19.64
CA ASN A 85 -14.11 -0.87 20.89
C ASN A 85 -15.33 -1.51 21.57
N ASP A 86 -16.37 -1.80 20.78
CA ASP A 86 -17.59 -2.46 21.26
C ASP A 86 -17.30 -3.88 21.75
N PHE A 87 -16.41 -4.60 21.05
CA PHE A 87 -15.96 -5.91 21.51
C PHE A 87 -15.23 -5.83 22.86
N VAL A 88 -14.34 -4.85 23.05
CA VAL A 88 -13.63 -4.63 24.31
C VAL A 88 -14.59 -4.26 25.44
N ALA A 89 -15.53 -3.34 25.16
CA ALA A 89 -16.48 -2.86 26.15
C ALA A 89 -17.45 -3.96 26.61
N ASN A 90 -17.82 -4.88 25.71
CA ASN A 90 -18.74 -5.98 26.00
C ASN A 90 -18.02 -7.29 26.36
N LEU A 91 -16.70 -7.27 26.56
CA LEU A 91 -15.92 -8.47 26.89
C LEU A 91 -16.47 -9.26 28.09
N PRO A 92 -16.84 -8.62 29.23
CA PRO A 92 -17.41 -9.35 30.37
C PRO A 92 -18.73 -10.05 30.03
N VAL A 93 -19.56 -9.40 29.20
CA VAL A 93 -20.84 -9.95 28.74
C VAL A 93 -20.63 -11.13 27.80
N TYR A 94 -19.63 -11.08 26.92
CA TYR A 94 -19.26 -12.22 26.09
C TYR A 94 -18.74 -13.39 26.93
N GLU A 95 -17.95 -13.12 27.98
CA GLU A 95 -17.47 -14.15 28.91
C GLU A 95 -18.66 -14.86 29.60
N GLU A 96 -19.61 -14.11 30.14
CA GLU A 96 -20.80 -14.65 30.81
C GLU A 96 -21.65 -15.51 29.85
N ASN A 97 -21.87 -15.02 28.64
CA ASN A 97 -22.62 -15.74 27.61
C ASN A 97 -21.94 -17.06 27.19
N ILE A 98 -20.61 -17.05 27.04
CA ILE A 98 -19.86 -18.25 26.69
C ILE A 98 -19.87 -19.23 27.87
N ARG A 99 -19.65 -18.74 29.09
CA ARG A 99 -19.73 -19.55 30.32
C ARG A 99 -21.08 -20.24 30.45
N GLY A 100 -22.19 -19.50 30.31
CA GLY A 100 -23.55 -20.04 30.40
C GLY A 100 -23.89 -21.04 29.29
N ARG A 101 -23.35 -20.86 28.08
CA ARG A 101 -23.50 -21.84 27.00
C ARG A 101 -22.69 -23.11 27.25
N LEU A 102 -21.48 -22.97 27.79
CA LEU A 102 -20.63 -24.11 28.12
C LEU A 102 -21.24 -24.94 29.26
N THR A 103 -21.78 -24.31 30.30
CA THR A 103 -22.48 -25.03 31.38
C THR A 103 -23.65 -25.83 30.82
N GLY A 104 -24.48 -25.25 29.94
CA GLY A 104 -25.57 -26.00 29.30
C GLY A 104 -25.10 -27.16 28.41
N VAL A 105 -23.92 -27.06 27.80
CA VAL A 105 -23.30 -28.17 27.06
C VAL A 105 -22.80 -29.25 28.03
N PHE A 106 -22.19 -28.88 29.15
CA PHE A 106 -21.75 -29.83 30.17
C PHE A 106 -22.93 -30.58 30.78
N ASP A 107 -24.01 -29.89 31.13
CA ASP A 107 -25.24 -30.50 31.64
C ASP A 107 -25.82 -31.55 30.66
N TRP A 108 -25.76 -31.27 29.35
CA TRP A 108 -26.18 -32.22 28.32
C TRP A 108 -25.28 -33.45 28.22
N PHE A 109 -23.96 -33.28 28.40
CA PHE A 109 -22.99 -34.37 28.40
C PHE A 109 -23.10 -35.23 29.68
N GLU A 110 -23.27 -34.62 30.84
CA GLU A 110 -23.52 -35.33 32.11
C GLU A 110 -24.84 -36.11 32.05
N ALA A 111 -25.90 -35.53 31.49
CA ALA A 111 -27.16 -36.24 31.25
C ALA A 111 -27.01 -37.47 30.32
N LYS A 112 -25.95 -37.51 29.49
CA LYS A 112 -25.59 -38.63 28.63
C LYS A 112 -24.63 -39.64 29.29
N GLY A 113 -24.20 -39.39 30.53
CA GLY A 113 -23.32 -40.27 31.31
C GLY A 113 -21.82 -39.98 31.18
N PHE A 114 -21.42 -38.86 30.57
CA PHE A 114 -20.01 -38.46 30.47
C PHE A 114 -19.69 -37.35 31.49
N ALA A 115 -18.91 -37.68 32.52
CA ALA A 115 -18.40 -36.68 33.47
C ALA A 115 -17.17 -35.97 32.87
N LEU A 116 -17.35 -34.71 32.44
CA LEU A 116 -16.26 -33.87 31.94
C LEU A 116 -15.72 -32.97 33.07
N PRO A 117 -14.40 -32.75 33.17
CA PRO A 117 -13.83 -31.85 34.17
C PRO A 117 -14.11 -30.37 33.82
N GLU A 118 -15.25 -29.87 34.27
CA GLU A 118 -15.76 -28.49 34.05
C GLU A 118 -14.72 -27.40 34.39
N LYS A 119 -13.97 -27.60 35.50
CA LYS A 119 -12.98 -26.63 36.00
C LYS A 119 -11.80 -26.39 35.04
N ASN A 120 -11.35 -27.41 34.31
CA ASN A 120 -10.20 -27.26 33.41
C ASN A 120 -10.57 -26.48 32.15
N LEU A 121 -11.83 -26.57 31.68
CA LEU A 121 -12.30 -25.84 30.51
C LEU A 121 -12.71 -24.41 30.83
N LEU A 122 -13.28 -24.18 32.02
CA LEU A 122 -13.61 -22.82 32.48
C LEU A 122 -12.35 -22.00 32.81
N GLN A 123 -11.25 -22.65 33.21
CA GLN A 123 -9.93 -21.99 33.30
C GLN A 123 -9.33 -21.64 31.94
N LEU A 124 -9.73 -22.31 30.86
CA LEU A 124 -9.34 -21.93 29.50
C LEU A 124 -10.10 -20.68 29.02
N LEU A 125 -11.05 -20.12 29.77
CA LEU A 125 -11.65 -18.80 29.51
C LEU A 125 -10.94 -17.67 30.27
N ASP A 126 -9.71 -17.89 30.74
CA ASP A 126 -8.92 -16.85 31.40
C ASP A 126 -8.66 -15.66 30.44
N PRO A 127 -8.98 -14.41 30.80
CA PRO A 127 -8.87 -13.25 29.90
C PRO A 127 -7.51 -13.08 29.19
N GLY A 128 -6.43 -13.66 29.74
CA GLY A 128 -5.07 -13.53 29.22
C GLY A 128 -4.88 -13.88 27.72
N TRP A 129 -5.51 -14.96 27.23
CA TRP A 129 -5.40 -15.31 25.80
C TRP A 129 -6.26 -14.41 24.91
N ILE A 130 -7.44 -14.01 25.39
CA ILE A 130 -8.35 -13.11 24.67
C ILE A 130 -7.70 -11.74 24.45
N PHE A 131 -7.03 -11.19 25.47
CA PHE A 131 -6.24 -9.95 25.34
C PHE A 131 -5.12 -10.08 24.30
N GLY A 132 -4.49 -11.26 24.18
CA GLY A 132 -3.50 -11.55 23.13
C GLY A 132 -4.08 -11.45 21.72
N TYR A 133 -5.24 -12.06 21.46
CA TYR A 133 -5.92 -11.95 20.18
C TYR A 133 -6.39 -10.53 19.88
N MET A 134 -6.90 -9.82 20.89
CA MET A 134 -7.36 -8.44 20.76
C MET A 134 -6.20 -7.48 20.44
N THR A 135 -5.08 -7.59 21.15
CA THR A 135 -3.86 -6.80 20.85
C THR A 135 -3.28 -7.17 19.49
N GLY A 136 -3.37 -8.43 19.08
CA GLY A 136 -3.03 -8.88 17.73
C GLY A 136 -3.91 -8.24 16.64
N ALA A 137 -5.23 -8.21 16.86
CA ALA A 137 -6.18 -7.57 15.97
C ALA A 137 -5.94 -6.05 15.87
N LEU A 138 -5.73 -5.37 17.01
CA LEU A 138 -5.38 -3.96 17.06
C LEU A 138 -4.07 -3.65 16.32
N LYS A 139 -3.03 -4.47 16.53
CA LYS A 139 -1.76 -4.34 15.81
C LYS A 139 -1.92 -4.59 14.32
N GLY A 140 -2.69 -5.61 13.93
CA GLY A 140 -3.00 -5.91 12.53
C GLY A 140 -3.74 -4.77 11.86
N PHE A 141 -4.77 -4.25 12.51
CA PHE A 141 -5.53 -3.10 12.05
C PHE A 141 -4.66 -1.84 11.95
N GLY A 142 -3.87 -1.52 12.97
CA GLY A 142 -2.93 -0.40 12.95
C GLY A 142 -1.85 -0.55 11.85
N SER A 143 -1.41 -1.77 11.57
CA SER A 143 -0.50 -2.09 10.47
C SER A 143 -1.15 -1.83 9.11
N ILE A 144 -2.40 -2.26 8.91
CA ILE A 144 -3.16 -1.94 7.68
C ILE A 144 -3.35 -0.43 7.56
N LEU A 145 -3.65 0.26 8.67
CA LEU A 145 -3.83 1.71 8.66
C LEU A 145 -2.53 2.43 8.27
N THR A 146 -1.41 2.01 8.84
CA THR A 146 -0.08 2.61 8.57
C THR A 146 0.39 2.32 7.15
N ASN A 147 0.35 1.07 6.71
CA ASN A 147 0.74 0.68 5.35
C ASN A 147 -0.23 1.28 4.32
N GLY A 148 -1.53 1.21 4.59
CA GLY A 148 -2.58 1.78 3.76
C GLY A 148 -2.47 3.28 3.62
N PHE A 149 -2.08 3.99 4.68
CA PHE A 149 -1.81 5.43 4.61
C PHE A 149 -0.65 5.76 3.66
N VAL A 150 0.45 5.01 3.74
CA VAL A 150 1.58 5.16 2.79
C VAL A 150 1.12 4.89 1.37
N ILE A 151 0.39 3.79 1.14
CA ILE A 151 -0.17 3.42 -0.18
C ILE A 151 -1.08 4.53 -0.71
N LEU A 152 -1.95 5.08 0.15
CA LEU A 152 -2.87 6.14 -0.23
C LEU A 152 -2.09 7.39 -0.64
N LEU A 153 -1.14 7.83 0.19
CA LEU A 153 -0.32 9.01 -0.10
C LEU A 153 0.45 8.85 -1.42
N THR A 154 1.09 7.69 -1.63
CA THR A 154 1.83 7.43 -2.86
C THR A 154 0.92 7.29 -4.07
N THR A 155 -0.29 6.75 -3.92
CA THR A 155 -1.30 6.68 -4.99
C THR A 155 -1.72 8.08 -5.41
N VAL A 156 -2.04 8.95 -4.43
CA VAL A 156 -2.40 10.35 -4.70
C VAL A 156 -1.27 11.07 -5.42
N PHE A 157 -0.04 10.93 -4.94
CA PHE A 157 1.14 11.53 -5.58
C PHE A 157 1.34 11.01 -7.02
N MET A 158 1.24 9.70 -7.24
CA MET A 158 1.35 9.10 -8.57
C MET A 158 0.26 9.58 -9.52
N MET A 159 -0.99 9.73 -9.05
CA MET A 159 -2.07 10.30 -9.85
C MET A 159 -1.83 11.78 -10.19
N LEU A 160 -1.35 12.58 -9.22
CA LEU A 160 -1.00 13.98 -9.45
C LEU A 160 0.10 14.12 -10.51
N GLU A 161 1.19 13.37 -10.35
CA GLU A 161 2.31 13.38 -11.29
C GLU A 161 1.85 12.86 -12.65
N GLY A 162 1.12 11.73 -12.71
CA GLY A 162 0.68 11.11 -13.95
C GLY A 162 -0.13 12.04 -14.86
N VAL A 163 -0.92 12.94 -14.29
CA VAL A 163 -1.69 13.92 -15.07
C VAL A 163 -0.86 15.15 -15.44
N THR A 164 0.02 15.62 -14.54
CA THR A 164 0.87 16.79 -14.78
C THR A 164 2.06 16.49 -15.70
N TYR A 165 2.44 15.21 -15.81
CA TYR A 165 3.61 14.74 -16.56
C TYR A 165 3.51 15.07 -18.06
N CYS A 166 2.33 14.89 -18.66
CA CYS A 166 2.10 15.22 -20.08
C CYS A 166 2.29 16.72 -20.36
N ASP A 167 1.76 17.59 -19.49
CA ASP A 167 1.90 19.04 -19.63
C ASP A 167 3.35 19.48 -19.49
N LYS A 168 4.09 18.86 -18.57
CA LYS A 168 5.50 19.16 -18.29
C LYS A 168 6.41 18.80 -19.46
N ILE A 169 6.18 17.65 -20.11
CA ILE A 169 6.93 17.25 -21.30
C ILE A 169 6.58 18.15 -22.48
N GLY A 170 5.29 18.44 -22.71
CA GLY A 170 4.86 19.34 -23.78
C GLY A 170 5.38 20.78 -23.61
N PHE A 171 5.65 21.21 -22.38
CA PHE A 171 6.30 22.49 -22.11
C PHE A 171 7.81 22.44 -22.44
N ILE A 172 8.52 21.38 -22.02
CA ILE A 172 9.96 21.22 -22.30
C ILE A 172 10.22 21.05 -23.81
N ASP A 173 9.39 20.30 -24.52
CA ASP A 173 9.51 20.11 -25.97
C ASP A 173 9.30 21.42 -26.74
N ARG A 174 8.33 22.24 -26.30
CA ARG A 174 8.14 23.60 -26.82
C ARG A 174 9.35 24.50 -26.55
N LEU A 175 9.98 24.42 -25.39
CA LEU A 175 11.21 25.18 -25.10
C LEU A 175 12.38 24.75 -26.00
N ASN A 176 12.51 23.44 -26.26
CA ASN A 176 13.56 22.89 -27.12
C ASN A 176 13.41 23.34 -28.58
N HIS A 177 12.18 23.32 -29.11
CA HIS A 177 11.89 23.75 -30.48
C HIS A 177 11.96 25.28 -30.69
N SER A 178 11.59 26.09 -29.68
CA SER A 178 11.48 27.55 -29.84
C SER A 178 12.82 28.29 -29.73
N GLY A 179 13.72 27.85 -28.83
CA GLY A 179 14.96 28.56 -28.55
C GLY A 179 16.18 28.01 -29.30
N GLY A 180 16.25 26.68 -29.48
CA GLY A 180 17.44 26.04 -30.05
C GLY A 180 17.54 26.22 -31.56
N GLN A 181 16.48 25.97 -32.31
CA GLN A 181 16.56 25.94 -33.77
C GLN A 181 16.63 27.33 -34.42
N ALA A 182 15.91 28.32 -33.90
CA ALA A 182 15.93 29.67 -34.44
C ALA A 182 17.32 30.33 -34.28
N HIS A 183 17.94 30.15 -33.10
CA HIS A 183 19.26 30.71 -32.79
C HIS A 183 20.38 29.99 -33.55
N LEU A 184 20.28 28.66 -33.73
CA LEU A 184 21.22 27.89 -34.55
C LEU A 184 21.17 28.31 -36.02
N ASN A 185 19.98 28.54 -36.58
CA ASN A 185 19.85 28.99 -37.97
C ASN A 185 20.43 30.39 -38.18
N GLU A 186 20.29 31.28 -37.20
CA GLU A 186 20.86 32.63 -37.25
C GLU A 186 22.40 32.61 -37.17
N ILE A 187 22.98 31.79 -36.29
CA ILE A 187 24.44 31.61 -36.17
C ILE A 187 25.01 30.97 -37.44
N LEU A 188 24.35 29.95 -37.98
CA LEU A 188 24.79 29.28 -39.21
C LEU A 188 24.73 30.22 -40.41
N LYS A 189 23.68 31.02 -40.55
CA LYS A 189 23.64 32.10 -41.57
C LYS A 189 24.81 33.06 -41.39
N LYS A 190 25.02 33.57 -40.18
CA LYS A 190 26.06 34.58 -39.90
C LYS A 190 27.46 34.06 -40.18
N ARG A 191 27.72 32.77 -39.96
CA ARG A 191 29.00 32.12 -40.31
C ARG A 191 29.15 31.82 -41.81
N VAL A 192 28.09 31.39 -42.48
CA VAL A 192 28.12 31.14 -43.93
C VAL A 192 28.38 32.43 -44.71
N PHE A 193 27.75 33.54 -44.30
CA PHE A 193 27.99 34.86 -44.93
C PHE A 193 29.38 35.45 -44.63
N ALA A 194 30.03 35.04 -43.54
CA ALA A 194 31.38 35.51 -43.20
C ALA A 194 32.49 34.75 -43.96
N GLN A 195 32.17 33.66 -44.66
CA GLN A 195 33.13 32.89 -45.47
C GLN A 195 33.03 33.15 -46.98
N SER A 196 32.06 33.95 -47.45
CA SER A 196 31.80 34.19 -48.87
C SER A 196 32.20 35.58 -49.37
N GLY A 197 33.03 36.33 -48.65
CA GLY A 197 33.61 37.61 -49.05
C GLY A 197 35.10 37.63 -48.80
#